data_AF-J1SQX7-F1
#
_entry.id   AF-J1SQX7-F1
#
_cell.length_a   1.000
_cell.length_b   1.000
_cell.length_c   1.000
_cell.angle_alpha   90.00
_cell.angle_beta   90.00
_cell.angle_gamma   90.00
#
_symmetry.space_group_name_H-M   'P 1'
#
loop_
_entity.id
_entity.type
_entity.pdbx_description
1 polymer ?
#
loop_
_entity_poly.entity_id
_entity_poly.type
_entity_poly.pdbx_seq_one_letter_code
_entity_poly.pdbx_strand_id
1 'polypeptide(L)'
;MHSPVHTLLYTVLVASVALTVNATGTLSASAENGNIISSQMLKCLKLPANAPSAYDMQAVVILKNGSADFVSINFRTMPSEWEKNAAPAIGDAITDCEPYGSISGKFEFAVTPELVGAAAKN
;
A
#
# COMPACT_ATOMS: atom_id res chain seq x y z
N MET A 1 -8.34 11.50 74.62
CA MET A 1 -9.05 12.68 74.09
C MET A 1 -8.62 12.87 72.64
N HIS A 2 -9.61 13.07 71.76
CA HIS A 2 -9.53 13.06 70.30
C HIS A 2 -8.64 14.15 69.71
N SER A 3 -8.02 13.84 68.56
CA SER A 3 -7.70 14.84 67.54
C SER A 3 -7.76 14.18 66.15
N PRO A 4 -8.73 14.54 65.29
CA PRO A 4 -8.73 14.20 63.88
C PRO A 4 -8.65 15.48 63.03
N VAL A 5 -7.54 15.69 62.31
CA VAL A 5 -7.47 16.67 61.21
C VAL A 5 -6.58 16.08 60.11
N HIS A 6 -7.18 15.45 59.09
CA HIS A 6 -7.40 16.04 57.77
C HIS A 6 -6.09 16.40 57.04
N THR A 7 -5.63 15.50 56.17
CA THR A 7 -4.79 15.90 55.04
C THR A 7 -5.17 15.02 53.85
N LEU A 8 -5.93 15.63 52.94
CA LEU A 8 -6.29 15.10 51.64
C LEU A 8 -5.04 14.73 50.85
N LEU A 9 -4.90 13.47 50.46
CA LEU A 9 -3.92 13.04 49.48
C LEU A 9 -4.62 12.78 48.15
N TYR A 10 -4.63 13.85 47.35
CA TYR A 10 -4.47 13.91 45.90
C TYR A 10 -4.97 12.71 45.09
N THR A 11 -6.17 12.89 44.57
CA THR A 11 -6.74 12.26 43.39
C THR A 11 -5.75 12.37 42.21
N VAL A 12 -4.94 11.35 41.97
CA VAL A 12 -4.25 11.18 40.68
C VAL A 12 -5.30 10.64 39.72
N LEU A 13 -6.10 11.55 39.17
CA LEU A 13 -6.90 11.33 37.97
C LEU A 13 -5.92 11.11 36.81
N VAL A 14 -5.51 9.86 36.62
CA VAL A 14 -4.89 9.43 35.36
C VAL A 14 -6.00 9.48 34.32
N ALA A 15 -6.08 10.61 33.61
CA ALA A 15 -6.88 10.74 32.41
C ALA A 15 -6.25 9.85 31.35
N SER A 16 -6.63 8.57 31.34
CA SER A 16 -6.39 7.66 30.23
C SER A 16 -7.20 8.16 29.04
N VAL A 17 -6.62 9.06 28.25
CA VAL A 17 -7.15 9.37 26.92
C VAL A 17 -6.91 8.11 26.10
N ALA A 18 -7.95 7.28 26.00
CA ALA A 18 -7.98 6.19 25.05
C ALA A 18 -7.95 6.82 23.65
N LEU A 19 -6.76 6.88 23.04
CA LEU A 19 -6.65 7.05 21.60
C LEU A 19 -7.27 5.79 20.97
N THR A 20 -8.57 5.84 20.69
CA THR A 20 -9.20 4.91 19.75
C THR A 20 -8.64 5.24 18.39
N VAL A 21 -7.49 4.64 18.07
CA VAL A 21 -6.83 4.78 16.78
C VAL A 21 -7.84 4.31 15.75
N ASN A 22 -8.22 5.21 14.84
CA ASN A 22 -9.14 4.97 13.73
C ASN A 22 -8.45 4.07 12.68
N ALA A 23 -8.02 2.88 13.11
CA ALA A 23 -7.28 1.91 12.31
C ALA A 23 -8.13 1.44 11.11
N THR A 24 -9.45 1.39 11.27
CA THR A 24 -10.38 1.03 10.19
C THR A 24 -10.34 2.03 9.05
N GLY A 25 -10.25 3.34 9.32
CA GLY A 25 -10.23 4.36 8.26
C GLY A 25 -8.89 4.46 7.53
N THR A 26 -7.78 4.24 8.23
CA THR A 26 -6.43 4.25 7.64
C THR A 26 -6.17 3.04 6.76
N LEU A 27 -6.69 1.86 7.13
CA LEU A 27 -6.62 0.65 6.32
C LEU A 27 -7.46 0.76 5.04
N SER A 28 -8.68 1.30 5.12
CA SER A 28 -9.53 1.51 3.94
C SER A 28 -8.90 2.50 2.96
N ALA A 29 -8.37 3.63 3.45
CA ALA A 29 -7.68 4.60 2.60
C ALA A 29 -6.42 4.01 1.94
N SER A 30 -5.69 3.12 2.62
CA SER A 30 -4.54 2.42 2.05
C SER A 30 -4.94 1.46 0.93
N ALA A 31 -6.07 0.75 1.07
CA ALA A 31 -6.59 -0.16 0.06
C ALA A 31 -7.12 0.60 -1.18
N GLU A 32 -7.85 1.70 -0.96
CA GLU A 32 -8.31 2.59 -2.02
C GLU A 32 -7.15 3.20 -2.80
N ASN A 33 -6.13 3.71 -2.10
CA ASN A 33 -4.93 4.25 -2.74
C ASN A 33 -4.16 3.18 -3.52
N GLY A 34 -4.05 1.95 -2.98
CA GLY A 34 -3.45 0.83 -3.70
C GLY A 34 -4.17 0.53 -5.02
N ASN A 35 -5.51 0.60 -5.03
CA ASN A 35 -6.32 0.40 -6.23
C ASN A 35 -6.14 1.55 -7.25
N ILE A 36 -6.05 2.80 -6.79
CA ILE A 36 -5.75 3.94 -7.67
C ILE A 36 -4.40 3.75 -8.36
N ILE A 37 -3.37 3.37 -7.59
CA ILE A 37 -2.02 3.17 -8.11
C ILE A 37 -2.00 2.03 -9.14
N SER A 38 -2.57 0.87 -8.80
CA SER A 38 -2.59 -0.28 -9.70
C SER A 38 -3.38 0.00 -10.97
N SER A 39 -4.58 0.59 -10.86
CA SER A 39 -5.42 0.95 -12.01
C SER A 39 -4.75 1.95 -12.94
N GLN A 40 -4.05 2.94 -12.39
CA GLN A 40 -3.32 3.92 -13.17
C GLN A 40 -2.09 3.29 -13.84
N MET A 41 -1.28 2.51 -13.11
CA MET A 41 -0.13 1.77 -13.66
C MET A 41 -0.51 0.87 -14.84
N LEU A 42 -1.65 0.19 -14.78
CA LEU A 42 -2.13 -0.70 -15.84
C LEU A 42 -2.34 0.02 -17.18
N LYS A 43 -2.53 1.34 -17.19
CA LYS A 43 -2.65 2.13 -18.44
C LYS A 43 -1.33 2.24 -19.20
N CYS A 44 -0.19 2.15 -18.49
CA CYS A 44 1.16 2.19 -19.07
C CYS A 44 1.79 0.80 -19.20
N LEU A 45 1.19 -0.21 -18.55
CA LEU A 45 1.78 -1.54 -18.47
C LEU A 45 1.90 -2.22 -19.83
N LYS A 46 3.13 -2.60 -20.17
CA LYS A 46 3.46 -3.35 -21.40
C LYS A 46 4.15 -4.66 -21.03
N LEU A 47 3.36 -5.67 -20.69
CA LEU A 47 3.90 -6.99 -20.35
C LEU A 47 4.51 -7.68 -21.57
N PRO A 48 5.52 -8.54 -21.37
CA PRO A 48 6.01 -9.44 -22.42
C PRO A 48 4.89 -10.32 -22.96
N ALA A 49 4.97 -10.67 -24.24
CA ALA A 49 4.04 -11.61 -24.87
C ALA A 49 4.07 -12.99 -24.18
N ASN A 50 3.07 -13.82 -24.49
CA ASN A 50 2.94 -15.20 -23.98
C ASN A 50 2.90 -15.26 -22.44
N ALA A 51 2.17 -14.35 -21.81
CA ALA A 51 1.96 -14.37 -20.36
C ALA A 51 1.38 -15.72 -19.91
N PRO A 52 1.95 -16.35 -18.86
CA PRO A 52 1.41 -17.59 -18.33
C PRO A 52 0.03 -17.35 -17.71
N SER A 53 -0.76 -18.41 -17.60
CA SER A 53 -2.09 -18.34 -16.98
C SER A 53 -2.06 -18.01 -15.48
N ALA A 54 -0.89 -18.13 -14.84
CA ALA A 54 -0.67 -17.81 -13.43
C ALA A 54 0.69 -17.12 -13.24
N TYR A 55 0.69 -16.03 -12.49
CA TYR A 55 1.87 -15.33 -11.96
C TYR A 55 1.44 -14.50 -10.73
N ASP A 56 2.37 -14.29 -9.80
CA ASP A 56 2.15 -13.47 -8.59
C ASP A 56 3.42 -12.68 -8.29
N MET A 57 3.41 -11.40 -8.67
CA MET A 57 4.48 -10.45 -8.40
C MET A 57 3.97 -9.39 -7.43
N GLN A 58 4.74 -9.09 -6.39
CA GLN A 58 4.38 -8.08 -5.39
C GLN A 58 5.06 -6.76 -5.72
N ALA A 59 4.29 -5.77 -6.17
CA ALA A 59 4.79 -4.40 -6.31
C ALA A 59 4.78 -3.70 -4.95
N VAL A 60 5.90 -3.05 -4.61
CA VAL A 60 6.07 -2.19 -3.44
C VAL A 60 6.47 -0.81 -3.96
N VAL A 61 5.67 0.20 -3.64
CA VAL A 61 5.82 1.56 -4.15
C VAL A 61 5.83 2.54 -2.99
N ILE A 62 6.78 3.47 -2.98
CA ILE A 62 6.77 4.62 -2.09
C ILE A 62 6.47 5.85 -2.94
N LEU A 63 5.37 6.53 -2.62
CA LEU A 63 4.97 7.76 -3.26
C LEU A 63 5.25 8.98 -2.37
N LYS A 64 5.68 10.07 -2.98
CA LYS A 64 5.76 11.41 -2.39
C LYS A 64 4.97 12.37 -3.28
N ASN A 65 3.83 12.83 -2.78
CA ASN A 65 2.94 13.77 -3.47
C ASN A 65 2.59 13.33 -4.91
N GLY A 66 2.22 12.06 -5.06
CA GLY A 66 1.85 11.46 -6.35
C GLY A 66 2.99 10.98 -7.20
N SER A 67 4.25 11.27 -6.83
CA SER A 67 5.42 10.79 -7.57
C SER A 67 6.08 9.58 -6.93
N ALA A 68 6.58 8.66 -7.75
CA ALA A 68 7.30 7.47 -7.35
C ALA A 68 8.71 7.82 -6.87
N ASP A 69 8.92 7.72 -5.55
CA ASP A 69 10.23 7.89 -4.91
C ASP A 69 11.02 6.57 -4.91
N PHE A 70 10.31 5.45 -4.79
CA PHE A 70 10.89 4.10 -4.80
C PHE A 70 9.91 3.10 -5.37
N VAL A 71 10.41 2.16 -6.18
CA VAL A 71 9.65 1.04 -6.74
C VAL A 71 10.47 -0.23 -6.61
N SER A 72 9.85 -1.30 -6.12
CA SER A 72 10.45 -2.64 -6.06
C SER A 72 9.42 -3.68 -6.44
N ILE A 73 9.83 -4.62 -7.30
CA ILE A 73 9.03 -5.79 -7.64
C ILE A 73 9.65 -6.99 -6.93
N ASN A 74 8.86 -7.61 -6.06
CA ASN A 74 9.26 -8.74 -5.25
C ASN A 74 8.53 -10.01 -5.73
N PHE A 75 9.18 -11.15 -5.54
CA PHE A 75 8.60 -12.46 -5.87
C PHE A 75 8.41 -13.25 -4.58
N ARG A 76 7.20 -13.78 -4.37
CA ARG A 76 6.88 -14.59 -3.17
C ARG A 76 7.47 -16.00 -3.24
N THR A 77 7.77 -16.47 -4.46
CA THR A 77 8.39 -17.76 -4.75
C THR A 77 9.48 -17.57 -5.80
N MET A 78 10.20 -18.63 -6.17
CA MET A 78 11.23 -18.53 -7.22
C MET A 78 10.58 -18.12 -8.55
N PRO A 79 10.95 -16.97 -9.13
CA PRO A 79 10.27 -16.47 -10.33
C PRO A 79 10.64 -17.27 -11.56
N SER A 80 9.67 -17.44 -12.45
CA SER A 80 9.89 -17.91 -13.81
C SER A 80 10.69 -16.90 -14.63
N GLU A 81 11.25 -17.34 -15.75
CA GLU A 81 11.93 -16.44 -16.69
C GLU A 81 10.98 -15.36 -17.23
N TRP A 82 9.70 -15.67 -17.41
CA TRP A 82 8.72 -14.68 -17.83
C TRP A 82 8.51 -13.60 -16.77
N GLU A 83 8.35 -13.99 -15.50
CA GLU A 83 8.18 -13.04 -14.38
C GLU A 83 9.40 -12.14 -14.19
N LYS A 84 10.62 -12.68 -14.34
CA LYS A 84 11.85 -11.88 -14.31
C LYS A 84 11.88 -10.81 -15.41
N ASN A 85 11.40 -11.15 -16.60
CA ASN A 85 11.32 -10.22 -17.73
C ASN A 85 10.15 -9.24 -17.61
N ALA A 86 9.06 -9.63 -16.95
CA ALA A 86 7.89 -8.78 -16.71
C ALA A 86 8.12 -7.76 -15.59
N ALA A 87 8.90 -8.09 -14.57
CA ALA A 87 9.11 -7.23 -13.41
C ALA A 87 9.64 -5.81 -13.76
N PRO A 88 10.66 -5.65 -14.62
CA PRO A 88 11.09 -4.31 -15.07
C PRO A 88 9.94 -3.53 -15.71
N ALA A 89 9.15 -4.15 -16.59
CA ALA A 89 8.03 -3.49 -17.25
C ALA A 89 6.93 -3.04 -16.27
N ILE A 90 6.74 -3.75 -15.16
CA ILE A 90 5.85 -3.30 -14.07
C ILE A 90 6.44 -2.08 -13.37
N GLY A 91 7.75 -2.10 -13.08
CA GLY A 91 8.45 -0.97 -12.48
C GLY A 91 8.37 0.28 -13.34
N ASP A 92 8.70 0.15 -14.62
CA ASP A 92 8.65 1.24 -15.61
C ASP A 92 7.22 1.77 -15.76
N ALA A 93 6.22 0.89 -15.78
CA ALA A 93 4.83 1.32 -15.84
C ALA A 93 4.38 2.12 -14.61
N ILE A 94 5.01 1.92 -13.45
CA ILE A 94 4.70 2.73 -12.26
C ILE A 94 5.24 4.15 -12.41
N THR A 95 6.45 4.31 -12.95
CA THR A 95 7.04 5.63 -13.19
C THR A 95 6.41 6.34 -14.40
N ASP A 96 6.14 5.61 -15.47
CA ASP A 96 5.61 6.18 -16.73
C ASP A 96 4.18 6.71 -16.59
N CYS A 97 3.42 6.19 -15.62
CA CYS A 97 2.01 6.54 -15.41
C CYS A 97 1.77 7.54 -14.26
N GLU A 98 2.85 8.11 -13.72
CA GLU A 98 2.77 9.25 -12.81
C GLU A 98 2.05 10.45 -13.47
N PRO A 99 1.46 11.36 -12.67
CA PRO A 99 1.36 11.34 -11.21
C PRO A 99 0.11 10.61 -10.69
N TYR A 100 0.21 10.05 -9.49
CA TYR A 100 -0.87 9.37 -8.75
C TYR A 100 -1.69 10.32 -7.86
N GLY A 101 -1.97 11.54 -8.33
CA GLY A 101 -2.65 12.58 -7.56
C GLY A 101 -1.80 13.12 -6.40
N SER A 102 -2.38 13.32 -5.22
CA SER A 102 -1.66 13.79 -4.02
C SER A 102 -1.32 12.67 -3.03
N ILE A 103 -1.30 11.41 -3.51
CA ILE A 103 -1.06 10.23 -2.68
C ILE A 103 0.40 10.24 -2.18
N SER A 104 0.59 9.99 -0.89
CA SER A 104 1.92 9.81 -0.27
C SER A 104 1.89 8.61 0.67
N GLY A 105 3.00 7.87 0.75
CA GLY A 105 3.13 6.70 1.62
C GLY A 105 3.69 5.47 0.91
N LYS A 106 3.77 4.36 1.63
CA LYS A 106 4.16 3.05 1.10
C LYS A 106 2.91 2.24 0.76
N PHE A 107 2.87 1.68 -0.44
CA PHE A 107 1.79 0.87 -0.96
C PHE A 107 2.31 -0.45 -1.49
N GLU A 108 1.54 -1.52 -1.27
CA GLU A 108 1.90 -2.86 -1.68
C GLU A 108 0.67 -3.50 -2.34
N PHE A 109 0.81 -3.96 -3.58
CA PHE A 109 -0.25 -4.65 -4.30
C PHE A 109 0.30 -5.79 -5.18
N ALA A 110 -0.48 -6.85 -5.33
CA ALA A 110 -0.12 -8.00 -6.15
C ALA A 110 -0.47 -7.72 -7.61
N VAL A 111 0.45 -8.05 -8.51
CA VAL A 111 0.27 -8.03 -9.96
C VAL A 111 0.03 -9.47 -10.41
N THR A 112 -1.23 -9.77 -10.71
CA THR A 112 -1.73 -11.09 -11.09
C THR A 112 -2.45 -11.03 -12.44
N PRO A 113 -2.68 -12.18 -13.11
CA PRO A 113 -3.52 -12.22 -14.30
C PRO A 113 -4.92 -11.62 -14.10
N GLU A 114 -5.47 -11.74 -12.89
CA GLU A 114 -6.79 -11.19 -12.55
C GLU A 114 -6.77 -9.66 -12.53
N LEU A 115 -5.76 -9.05 -11.92
CA LEU A 115 -5.60 -7.59 -11.93
C LEU A 115 -5.46 -7.06 -13.36
N VAL A 116 -4.56 -7.66 -14.14
CA VAL A 116 -4.27 -7.24 -15.51
C VAL A 116 -5.48 -7.48 -16.43
N GLY A 117 -6.14 -8.63 -16.27
CA GLY A 117 -7.32 -8.99 -17.04
C GLY A 117 -8.55 -8.15 -16.68
N ALA A 118 -8.66 -7.64 -15.45
CA ALA A 118 -9.72 -6.72 -15.06
C ALA A 118 -9.59 -5.36 -15.76
N ALA A 119 -8.35 -4.88 -15.96
CA ALA A 119 -8.10 -3.64 -16.70
C ALA A 119 -8.43 -3.76 -18.19
N ALA A 120 -8.16 -4.90 -18.83
CA ALA A 120 -8.46 -5.10 -20.26
C ALA A 120 -9.96 -5.15 -20.61
N LYS A 121 -10.83 -5.27 -19.59
CA LYS A 121 -12.30 -5.32 -19.77
C LYS A 121 -12.99 -3.95 -19.59
N ASN A 122 -12.23 -2.92 -19.23
CA ASN A 122 -12.69 -1.53 -19.07
C ASN A 122 -12.11 -0.64 -20.17
#